data_AF-A0A3A0CIA9-F1
#
_entry.id   AF-A0A3A0CIA9-F1
#
_cell.length_a   1.000
_cell.length_b   1.000
_cell.length_c   1.000
_cell.angle_alpha   90.00
_cell.angle_beta   90.00
_cell.angle_gamma   90.00
#
_symmetry.space_group_name_H-M   'P 1'
#
loop_
_entity.id
_entity.type
_entity.pdbx_description
1 polymer ?
#
loop_
_entity_poly.entity_id
_entity_poly.type
_entity_poly.pdbx_seq_one_letter_code
_entity_poly.pdbx_strand_id
1 'polypeptide(L)'
;MRFRFDQFVLVCGIFAVVGNSASGQSLNSRLSQLTYTYVYGAGGDTHVGNDLIEDNLLVESDIEHTDFSGSTAGVLPGDPERPYTAGVSIDLDHEYTIVGPYSSFRSIIASGTTDLTSSVSGFGSATTNSSSPGNHLIFYFTVDHPVEYDLSGAVASTEPSFATAVALQRFDGFAWQYVFYSAFLPGSQGVFDASGVLSPGEYRILGSIGQNTFASESHSASYNYTLTLTTEGDMNCDGRVDGLDVQGFVLALLDGAAYDAAYPECSALNGDMNDNGSVTLDDIPAFVTTLLP
;
A
#
# COMPACT_ATOMS: atom_id res chain seq x y z
N MET A 1 18.14 -46.20 -23.81
CA MET A 1 18.84 -45.26 -22.91
C MET A 1 17.74 -44.58 -22.09
N ARG A 2 17.65 -44.91 -20.80
CA ARG A 2 16.65 -44.34 -19.87
C ARG A 2 17.04 -42.91 -19.54
N PHE A 3 16.15 -41.95 -19.71
CA PHE A 3 16.24 -40.67 -19.00
C PHE A 3 15.16 -40.65 -17.93
N ARG A 4 15.61 -40.42 -16.69
CA ARG A 4 14.84 -40.38 -15.46
C ARG A 4 14.06 -39.07 -15.39
N PHE A 5 12.88 -39.17 -14.77
CA PHE A 5 12.10 -38.08 -14.19
C PHE A 5 12.89 -37.39 -13.09
N ASP A 6 12.81 -36.06 -13.02
CA ASP A 6 12.84 -35.35 -11.74
C ASP A 6 11.53 -34.55 -11.62
N GLN A 7 10.86 -34.80 -10.51
CA GLN A 7 9.56 -34.29 -10.15
C GLN A 7 9.70 -32.88 -9.60
N PHE A 8 8.92 -31.93 -10.12
CA PHE A 8 8.55 -30.74 -9.36
C PHE A 8 7.62 -31.19 -8.24
N VAL A 9 8.16 -31.26 -7.02
CA VAL A 9 7.37 -31.43 -5.81
C VAL A 9 6.72 -30.08 -5.52
N LEU A 10 5.43 -29.97 -5.83
CA LEU A 10 4.56 -28.92 -5.29
C LEU A 10 4.39 -29.22 -3.80
N VAL A 11 5.19 -28.58 -2.95
CA VAL A 11 4.97 -28.62 -1.50
C VAL A 11 3.79 -27.69 -1.19
N CYS A 12 2.58 -28.26 -1.22
CA CYS A 12 1.42 -27.67 -0.57
C CYS A 12 1.61 -27.82 0.94
N GLY A 13 2.30 -26.85 1.55
CA GLY A 13 2.45 -26.75 2.99
C GLY A 13 1.20 -26.12 3.59
N ILE A 14 0.21 -26.95 3.92
CA ILE A 14 -0.84 -26.55 4.87
C ILE A 14 -0.17 -26.44 6.24
N PHE A 15 0.20 -25.21 6.63
CA PHE A 15 0.46 -24.91 8.03
C PHE A 15 -0.89 -24.71 8.72
N ALA A 16 -1.42 -25.77 9.32
CA ALA A 16 -2.44 -25.64 10.35
C ALA A 16 -1.73 -25.18 11.64
N VAL A 17 -1.56 -23.87 11.80
CA VAL A 17 -1.30 -23.27 13.11
C VAL A 17 -2.66 -23.17 13.79
N VAL A 18 -2.94 -24.11 14.71
CA VAL A 18 -4.00 -23.92 15.69
C VAL A 18 -3.44 -23.00 16.77
N GLY A 19 -3.26 -21.73 16.42
CA GLY A 19 -3.18 -20.65 17.37
C GLY A 19 -4.61 -20.23 17.69
N ASN A 20 -4.90 -19.86 18.92
CA ASN A 20 -6.10 -19.08 19.23
C ASN A 20 -6.15 -17.95 18.19
N SER A 21 -7.10 -18.01 17.26
CA SER A 21 -7.33 -16.93 16.31
C SER A 21 -7.50 -15.68 17.15
N ALA A 22 -6.60 -14.72 16.98
CA ALA A 22 -6.86 -13.38 17.45
C ALA A 22 -8.17 -12.99 16.77
N SER A 23 -9.22 -12.81 17.57
CA SER A 23 -10.44 -12.20 17.06
C SER A 23 -10.09 -10.76 16.70
N GLY A 24 -10.26 -10.34 15.46
CA GLY A 24 -9.77 -9.07 14.95
C GLY A 24 -9.20 -9.10 13.52
N GLN A 25 -8.77 -7.92 13.07
CA GLN A 25 -8.00 -7.73 11.86
C GLN A 25 -6.52 -8.02 12.10
N SER A 26 -5.92 -8.91 11.32
CA SER A 26 -4.50 -9.27 11.44
C SER A 26 -3.75 -8.93 10.17
N LEU A 27 -2.62 -8.24 10.31
CA LEU A 27 -1.68 -7.96 9.25
C LEU A 27 -0.76 -9.17 9.07
N ASN A 28 -0.87 -9.86 7.93
CA ASN A 28 -0.21 -11.15 7.69
C ASN A 28 1.17 -10.98 7.06
N SER A 29 1.30 -10.06 6.10
CA SER A 29 2.55 -9.86 5.37
C SER A 29 2.56 -8.51 4.63
N ARG A 30 3.76 -8.13 4.18
CA ARG A 30 4.00 -6.98 3.30
C ARG A 30 4.87 -7.43 2.13
N LEU A 31 4.65 -6.84 0.96
CA LEU A 31 5.56 -6.87 -0.19
C LEU A 31 5.91 -5.44 -0.58
N SER A 32 7.19 -5.17 -0.71
CA SER A 32 7.77 -3.88 -1.04
C SER A 32 8.67 -4.05 -2.25
N GLN A 33 8.43 -3.34 -3.34
CA GLN A 33 9.17 -3.48 -4.60
C GLN A 33 9.43 -2.13 -5.26
N LEU A 34 10.71 -1.82 -5.51
CA LEU A 34 11.14 -0.69 -6.32
C LEU A 34 11.93 -1.23 -7.51
N THR A 35 11.37 -1.08 -8.72
CA THR A 35 11.94 -1.64 -9.96
C THR A 35 12.07 -0.56 -11.02
N TYR A 36 13.24 -0.48 -11.66
CA TYR A 36 13.43 0.36 -12.82
C TYR A 36 14.31 -0.29 -13.88
N THR A 37 14.18 0.20 -15.11
CA THR A 37 15.04 -0.10 -16.25
C THR A 37 15.45 1.19 -16.92
N TYR A 38 16.63 1.21 -17.52
CA TYR A 38 17.12 2.36 -18.28
C TYR A 38 17.84 1.95 -19.54
N VAL A 39 17.79 2.85 -20.52
CA VAL A 39 18.61 2.84 -21.73
C VAL A 39 19.08 4.25 -21.97
N TYR A 40 20.38 4.49 -22.15
CA TYR A 40 20.88 5.77 -22.61
C TYR A 40 22.16 5.63 -23.45
N GLY A 41 22.36 6.52 -24.42
CA GLY A 41 23.56 6.55 -25.26
C GLY A 41 23.25 6.69 -26.74
N ALA A 42 24.17 6.26 -27.60
CA ALA A 42 23.94 6.23 -29.04
C ALA A 42 24.75 5.14 -29.74
N GLY A 43 24.10 4.39 -30.64
CA GLY A 43 24.76 3.37 -31.46
C GLY A 43 25.50 2.33 -30.62
N GLY A 44 26.81 2.17 -30.86
CA GLY A 44 27.66 1.24 -30.11
C GLY A 44 27.99 1.65 -28.66
N ASP A 45 27.73 2.90 -28.29
CA ASP A 45 27.93 3.45 -26.93
C ASP A 45 26.59 3.54 -26.19
N THR A 46 25.81 2.46 -26.23
CA THR A 46 24.51 2.38 -25.54
C THR A 46 24.69 1.65 -24.23
N HIS A 47 24.25 2.28 -23.14
CA HIS A 47 24.18 1.72 -21.81
C HIS A 47 22.77 1.24 -21.53
N VAL A 48 22.65 0.04 -20.97
CA VAL A 48 21.38 -0.55 -20.56
C VAL A 48 21.54 -1.16 -19.17
N GLY A 49 20.50 -1.09 -18.37
CA GLY A 49 20.51 -1.66 -17.04
C GLY A 49 19.14 -1.70 -16.41
N ASN A 50 19.08 -2.33 -15.26
CA ASN A 50 17.91 -2.45 -14.42
C ASN A 50 18.35 -2.70 -12.98
N ASP A 51 17.45 -2.42 -12.04
CA ASP A 51 17.60 -2.82 -10.66
C ASP A 51 16.24 -3.18 -10.06
N LEU A 52 16.27 -3.98 -9.00
CA LEU A 52 15.11 -4.41 -8.23
C LEU A 52 15.51 -4.43 -6.75
N ILE A 53 14.88 -3.54 -5.99
CA ILE A 53 14.83 -3.66 -4.53
C ILE A 53 13.52 -4.35 -4.19
N GLU A 54 13.62 -5.46 -3.45
CA GLU A 54 12.46 -6.16 -2.90
C GLU A 54 12.71 -6.46 -1.42
N ASP A 55 11.74 -6.12 -0.58
CA ASP A 55 11.70 -6.54 0.80
C ASP A 55 10.29 -6.97 1.23
N ASN A 56 10.25 -8.00 2.09
CA ASN A 56 9.05 -8.64 2.58
C ASN A 56 9.01 -8.76 4.12
N LEU A 57 10.05 -8.29 4.82
CA LEU A 57 10.06 -8.23 6.28
C LEU A 57 8.92 -7.35 6.82
N LEU A 58 8.09 -7.89 7.71
CA LEU A 58 7.05 -7.10 8.34
C LEU A 58 7.62 -6.36 9.57
N VAL A 59 7.89 -5.07 9.41
CA VAL A 59 8.28 -4.13 10.48
C VAL A 59 7.23 -3.02 10.62
N GLU A 60 7.16 -2.37 11.79
CA GLU A 60 6.13 -1.34 12.11
C GLU A 60 6.21 -0.12 11.20
N SER A 61 7.41 0.24 10.74
CA SER A 61 7.63 1.31 9.80
C SER A 61 8.87 1.01 8.99
N ASP A 62 8.89 1.42 7.73
CA ASP A 62 10.07 1.33 6.89
C ASP A 62 10.09 2.46 5.87
N ILE A 63 11.28 2.73 5.34
CA ILE A 63 11.53 3.66 4.24
C ILE A 63 12.47 2.93 3.28
N GLU A 64 12.05 2.75 2.04
CA GLU A 64 12.91 2.23 0.99
C GLU A 64 13.07 3.26 -0.12
N HIS A 65 14.28 3.33 -0.64
CA HIS A 65 14.70 4.28 -1.65
C HIS A 65 15.63 3.58 -2.63
N THR A 66 15.49 3.90 -3.91
CA THR A 66 16.48 3.58 -4.93
C THR A 66 16.62 4.70 -5.92
N ASP A 67 17.87 5.07 -6.21
CA ASP A 67 18.20 6.06 -7.22
C ASP A 67 19.19 5.50 -8.25
N PHE A 68 19.14 6.07 -9.46
CA PHE A 68 20.16 5.87 -10.48
C PHE A 68 20.27 7.10 -11.36
N SER A 69 21.51 7.54 -11.60
CA SER A 69 21.80 8.53 -12.61
C SER A 69 22.93 8.05 -13.53
N GLY A 70 22.75 8.28 -14.83
CA GLY A 70 23.71 7.87 -15.85
C GLY A 70 23.69 8.85 -17.00
N SER A 71 24.86 9.18 -17.55
CA SER A 71 24.93 9.98 -18.76
C SER A 71 26.18 9.66 -19.57
N THR A 72 26.08 9.81 -20.88
CA THR A 72 27.21 9.72 -21.82
C THR A 72 27.08 10.81 -22.89
N ALA A 73 28.20 11.15 -23.49
CA ALA A 73 28.29 12.07 -24.60
C ALA A 73 29.42 11.64 -25.54
N GLY A 74 29.22 11.86 -26.84
CA GLY A 74 30.20 11.45 -27.83
C GLY A 74 29.81 11.85 -29.24
N VAL A 75 30.43 11.18 -30.20
CA VAL A 75 30.08 11.23 -31.61
C VAL A 75 29.77 9.82 -32.09
N LEU A 76 28.87 9.68 -33.04
CA LEU A 76 28.53 8.36 -33.56
C LEU A 76 29.79 7.64 -34.11
N PRO A 77 30.03 6.37 -33.74
CA PRO A 77 31.15 5.61 -34.29
C PRO A 77 31.09 5.58 -35.82
N GLY A 78 32.11 6.13 -36.47
CA GLY A 78 32.19 6.22 -37.94
C GLY A 78 31.57 7.48 -38.55
N ASP A 79 30.97 8.38 -37.76
CA ASP A 79 30.42 9.66 -38.23
C ASP A 79 30.69 10.79 -37.20
N PRO A 80 31.90 11.38 -37.22
CA PRO A 80 32.32 12.40 -36.24
C PRO A 80 31.55 13.73 -36.35
N GLU A 81 30.77 13.95 -37.40
CA GLU A 81 29.94 15.16 -37.57
C GLU A 81 28.61 15.07 -36.81
N ARG A 82 28.33 13.92 -36.18
CA ARG A 82 27.08 13.65 -35.46
C ARG A 82 27.31 13.49 -33.96
N PRO A 83 27.37 14.60 -33.20
CA PRO A 83 27.47 14.53 -31.75
C PRO A 83 26.17 14.04 -31.13
N TYR A 84 26.28 13.49 -29.93
CA TYR A 84 25.14 13.17 -29.07
C TYR A 84 25.46 13.44 -27.61
N THR A 85 24.40 13.69 -26.84
CA THR A 85 24.38 13.49 -25.40
C THR A 85 23.14 12.64 -25.07
N ALA A 86 23.26 11.80 -24.06
CA ALA A 86 22.14 11.05 -23.53
C ALA A 86 22.33 10.87 -22.03
N GLY A 87 21.25 11.00 -21.26
CA GLY A 87 21.30 10.78 -19.83
C GLY A 87 19.94 10.47 -19.25
N VAL A 88 19.97 9.82 -18.09
CA VAL A 88 18.81 9.38 -17.33
C VAL A 88 19.00 9.72 -15.86
N SER A 89 17.91 10.03 -15.19
CA SER A 89 17.81 10.15 -13.74
C SER A 89 16.56 9.40 -13.29
N ILE A 90 16.70 8.61 -12.24
CA ILE A 90 15.68 7.74 -11.68
C ILE A 90 15.76 7.89 -10.18
N ASP A 91 14.63 8.14 -9.55
CA ASP A 91 14.49 8.23 -8.10
C ASP A 91 13.12 7.64 -7.71
N LEU A 92 13.13 6.59 -6.89
CA LEU A 92 11.95 5.88 -6.44
C LEU A 92 12.00 5.76 -4.91
N ASP A 93 10.93 6.16 -4.24
CA ASP A 93 10.79 6.02 -2.79
C ASP A 93 9.43 5.47 -2.41
N HIS A 94 9.37 4.78 -1.28
CA HIS A 94 8.16 4.68 -0.49
C HIS A 94 8.46 4.58 0.99
N GLU A 95 7.46 4.91 1.79
CA GLU A 95 7.52 4.82 3.23
C GLU A 95 6.17 4.37 3.76
N TYR A 96 6.20 3.77 4.94
CA TYR A 96 4.97 3.43 5.64
C TYR A 96 5.13 3.40 7.15
N THR A 97 3.99 3.43 7.83
CA THR A 97 3.87 3.19 9.27
C THR A 97 2.59 2.43 9.54
N ILE A 98 2.67 1.40 10.38
CA ILE A 98 1.58 0.59 10.91
C ILE A 98 1.31 1.05 12.33
N VAL A 99 0.04 1.33 12.63
CA VAL A 99 -0.41 1.72 13.96
C VAL A 99 -1.13 0.54 14.61
N GLY A 100 -0.65 0.13 15.79
CA GLY A 100 -1.20 -0.99 16.56
C GLY A 100 -0.47 -2.32 16.30
N PRO A 101 -0.81 -3.38 17.07
CA PRO A 101 -0.17 -4.68 16.95
C PRO A 101 -0.54 -5.35 15.61
N TYR A 102 0.32 -6.21 15.05
CA TYR A 102 -0.03 -6.94 13.81
C TYR A 102 -1.22 -7.90 13.97
N SER A 103 -1.58 -8.28 15.18
CA SER A 103 -2.78 -9.10 15.45
C SER A 103 -4.08 -8.29 15.50
N SER A 104 -3.99 -6.96 15.52
CA SER A 104 -5.10 -6.02 15.68
C SER A 104 -4.71 -4.62 15.21
N PHE A 105 -4.17 -4.52 13.99
CA PHE A 105 -3.67 -3.25 13.50
C PHE A 105 -4.86 -2.30 13.25
N ARG A 106 -4.66 -1.02 13.54
CA ARG A 106 -5.71 0.01 13.43
C ARG A 106 -5.50 0.91 12.24
N SER A 107 -4.26 1.12 11.81
CA SER A 107 -3.99 1.95 10.65
C SER A 107 -2.76 1.52 9.87
N ILE A 108 -2.82 1.74 8.56
CA ILE A 108 -1.68 1.69 7.65
C ILE A 108 -1.62 3.06 6.96
N ILE A 109 -0.53 3.78 7.21
CA ILE A 109 -0.22 5.06 6.57
C ILE A 109 0.94 4.78 5.63
N ALA A 110 0.80 5.10 4.34
CA ALA A 110 1.86 4.87 3.38
C ALA A 110 1.90 5.96 2.30
N SER A 111 3.10 6.18 1.75
CA SER A 111 3.32 7.07 0.63
C SER A 111 4.39 6.52 -0.30
N GLY A 112 4.39 6.97 -1.55
CA GLY A 112 5.44 6.64 -2.50
C GLY A 112 5.56 7.66 -3.61
N THR A 113 6.77 7.77 -4.17
CA THR A 113 7.14 8.69 -5.24
C THR A 113 7.93 7.97 -6.33
N THR A 114 7.81 8.45 -7.55
CA THR A 114 8.67 8.04 -8.66
C THR A 114 8.94 9.25 -9.52
N ASP A 115 10.22 9.63 -9.59
CA ASP A 115 10.73 10.69 -10.42
C ASP A 115 11.64 10.11 -11.49
N LEU A 116 11.25 10.30 -12.74
CA LEU A 116 11.95 9.82 -13.91
C LEU A 116 12.33 11.01 -14.78
N THR A 117 13.56 11.04 -15.26
CA THR A 117 14.03 12.00 -16.25
C THR A 117 14.83 11.30 -17.32
N SER A 118 14.55 11.60 -18.57
CA SER A 118 15.41 11.30 -19.71
C SER A 118 15.87 12.61 -20.33
N SER A 119 17.10 12.64 -20.84
CA SER A 119 17.64 13.79 -21.56
C SER A 119 18.43 13.36 -22.78
N VAL A 120 18.21 13.99 -23.93
CA VAL A 120 18.99 13.73 -25.15
C VAL A 120 19.32 15.01 -25.91
N SER A 121 20.42 14.97 -26.64
CA SER A 121 20.70 15.90 -27.74
C SER A 121 21.33 15.17 -28.93
N GLY A 122 21.22 15.77 -30.11
CA GLY A 122 21.78 15.20 -31.34
C GLY A 122 21.19 13.83 -31.65
N PHE A 123 22.05 12.82 -31.80
CA PHE A 123 21.65 11.43 -32.11
C PHE A 123 21.51 10.53 -30.88
N GLY A 124 21.43 11.12 -29.69
CA GLY A 124 21.26 10.39 -28.44
C GLY A 124 19.88 9.75 -28.32
N SER A 125 19.81 8.67 -27.55
CA SER A 125 18.58 8.06 -27.08
C SER A 125 18.65 7.91 -25.58
N ALA A 126 17.56 8.20 -24.87
CA ALA A 126 17.41 7.99 -23.45
C ALA A 126 15.98 7.56 -23.17
N THR A 127 15.83 6.54 -22.35
CA THR A 127 14.55 6.02 -21.88
C THR A 127 14.74 5.52 -20.46
N THR A 128 13.78 5.85 -19.59
CA THR A 128 13.64 5.20 -18.28
C THR A 128 12.25 4.61 -18.18
N ASN A 129 12.14 3.50 -17.48
CA ASN A 129 10.86 2.85 -17.24
C ASN A 129 10.85 2.22 -15.85
N SER A 130 9.85 2.60 -15.06
CA SER A 130 9.47 2.00 -13.78
C SER A 130 8.05 1.50 -13.95
N SER A 131 7.88 0.29 -14.50
CA SER A 131 6.56 -0.34 -14.65
C SER A 131 6.68 -1.86 -14.55
N SER A 132 5.69 -2.49 -13.91
CA SER A 132 5.59 -3.95 -13.67
C SER A 132 6.76 -4.56 -12.86
N PRO A 133 6.83 -4.35 -11.53
CA PRO A 133 5.85 -3.69 -10.67
C PRO A 133 6.02 -2.16 -10.57
N GLY A 134 7.14 -1.61 -11.03
CA GLY A 134 7.46 -0.19 -10.87
C GLY A 134 7.79 0.12 -9.41
N ASN A 135 7.15 1.13 -8.82
CA ASN A 135 7.13 1.36 -7.38
C ASN A 135 5.83 0.75 -6.82
N HIS A 136 5.94 -0.24 -5.94
CA HIS A 136 4.81 -1.02 -5.46
C HIS A 136 4.97 -1.38 -3.99
N LEU A 137 3.97 -1.03 -3.19
CA LEU A 137 3.87 -1.39 -1.78
C LEU A 137 2.53 -2.06 -1.53
N ILE A 138 2.56 -3.27 -0.97
CA ILE A 138 1.37 -4.08 -0.70
C ILE A 138 1.38 -4.57 0.75
N PHE A 139 0.25 -4.45 1.41
CA PHE A 139 -0.03 -5.07 2.70
C PHE A 139 -1.15 -6.08 2.55
N TYR A 140 -0.93 -7.29 3.06
CA TYR A 140 -1.93 -8.35 3.12
C TYR A 140 -2.42 -8.52 4.54
N PHE A 141 -3.74 -8.50 4.71
CA PHE A 141 -4.36 -8.63 6.01
C PHE A 141 -5.63 -9.48 5.95
N THR A 142 -6.04 -10.02 7.09
CA THR A 142 -7.31 -10.74 7.26
C THR A 142 -8.21 -9.97 8.18
N VAL A 143 -9.51 -10.03 7.90
CA VAL A 143 -10.58 -9.54 8.79
C VAL A 143 -11.44 -10.75 9.14
N ASP A 144 -11.77 -10.97 10.41
CA ASP A 144 -12.52 -12.15 10.87
C ASP A 144 -13.99 -11.86 11.24
N HIS A 145 -14.33 -10.60 11.47
CA HIS A 145 -15.69 -10.07 11.71
C HIS A 145 -15.93 -8.84 10.81
N PRO A 146 -17.16 -8.29 10.71
CA PRO A 146 -17.38 -7.02 10.04
C PRO A 146 -16.59 -5.89 10.72
N VAL A 147 -15.78 -5.14 9.96
CA VAL A 147 -14.94 -4.04 10.47
C VAL A 147 -15.15 -2.81 9.59
N GLU A 148 -15.41 -1.66 10.19
CA GLU A 148 -15.51 -0.39 9.47
C GLU A 148 -14.12 0.03 8.98
N TYR A 149 -14.04 0.57 7.77
CA TYR A 149 -12.83 1.14 7.23
C TYR A 149 -13.05 2.57 6.77
N ASP A 150 -12.02 3.39 6.99
CA ASP A 150 -11.85 4.69 6.36
C ASP A 150 -10.55 4.67 5.55
N LEU A 151 -10.65 4.97 4.26
CA LEU A 151 -9.54 5.03 3.32
C LEU A 151 -9.49 6.40 2.66
N SER A 152 -8.52 7.20 3.05
CA SER A 152 -8.30 8.54 2.50
C SER A 152 -6.89 8.70 1.97
N GLY A 153 -6.68 9.65 1.06
CA GLY A 153 -5.37 9.90 0.48
C GLY A 153 -5.43 10.68 -0.82
N ALA A 154 -4.33 10.67 -1.56
CA ALA A 154 -4.26 11.30 -2.87
C ALA A 154 -3.33 10.54 -3.83
N VAL A 155 -3.65 10.66 -5.12
CA VAL A 155 -2.78 10.25 -6.22
C VAL A 155 -2.50 11.46 -7.11
N ALA A 156 -1.24 11.63 -7.54
CA ALA A 156 -0.83 12.72 -8.41
C ALA A 156 0.19 12.20 -9.44
N SER A 157 0.14 12.76 -10.66
CA SER A 157 1.08 12.45 -11.73
C SER A 157 1.23 13.66 -12.65
N THR A 158 2.44 13.94 -13.14
CA THR A 158 2.64 14.96 -14.18
C THR A 158 2.00 14.58 -15.50
N GLU A 159 1.82 13.27 -15.74
CA GLU A 159 1.25 12.72 -16.96
C GLU A 159 0.05 11.80 -16.62
N PRO A 160 -1.19 12.18 -17.00
CA PRO A 160 -2.41 11.47 -16.62
C PRO A 160 -2.57 10.06 -17.20
N SER A 161 -1.77 9.70 -18.20
CA SER A 161 -1.82 8.41 -18.89
C SER A 161 -1.11 7.28 -18.12
N PHE A 162 -0.44 7.59 -17.01
CA PHE A 162 0.34 6.64 -16.24
C PHE A 162 -0.42 6.02 -15.07
N ALA A 163 -0.05 4.79 -14.72
CA ALA A 163 -0.72 3.96 -13.74
C ALA A 163 -0.24 4.31 -12.32
N THR A 164 -0.72 5.43 -11.78
CA THR A 164 -0.62 5.73 -10.34
C THR A 164 -1.93 5.40 -9.67
N ALA A 165 -1.92 4.50 -8.69
CA ALA A 165 -3.15 4.07 -8.04
C ALA A 165 -2.93 3.61 -6.60
N VAL A 166 -4.01 3.76 -5.83
CA VAL A 166 -4.22 3.10 -4.54
C VAL A 166 -5.43 2.18 -4.73
N ALA A 167 -5.32 0.95 -4.25
CA ALA A 167 -6.39 -0.03 -4.33
C ALA A 167 -6.55 -0.78 -3.01
N LEU A 168 -7.79 -0.91 -2.55
CA LEU A 168 -8.17 -1.86 -1.51
C LEU A 168 -8.92 -3.00 -2.17
N GLN A 169 -8.50 -4.23 -1.92
CA GLN A 169 -9.02 -5.40 -2.60
C GLN A 169 -9.33 -6.53 -1.62
N ARG A 170 -10.35 -7.32 -1.96
CA ARG A 170 -10.76 -8.53 -1.23
C ARG A 170 -10.52 -9.75 -2.10
N PHE A 171 -9.98 -10.81 -1.52
CA PHE A 171 -9.85 -12.09 -2.22
C PHE A 171 -11.18 -12.86 -2.18
N ASP A 172 -11.67 -13.30 -3.33
CA ASP A 172 -12.92 -14.06 -3.45
C ASP A 172 -12.72 -15.58 -3.53
N GLY A 173 -11.47 -16.06 -3.37
CA GLY A 173 -11.07 -17.45 -3.55
C GLY A 173 -10.45 -17.74 -4.93
N PHE A 174 -10.61 -16.83 -5.90
CA PHE A 174 -10.08 -16.96 -7.26
C PHE A 174 -9.23 -15.75 -7.68
N ALA A 175 -9.71 -14.55 -7.38
CA ALA A 175 -9.10 -13.29 -7.78
C ALA A 175 -9.27 -12.20 -6.70
N TRP A 176 -8.45 -11.16 -6.84
CA TRP A 176 -8.57 -9.94 -6.06
C TRP A 176 -9.64 -9.04 -6.68
N GLN A 177 -10.71 -8.79 -5.95
CA GLN A 177 -11.80 -7.89 -6.34
C GLN A 177 -11.60 -6.52 -5.71
N TYR A 178 -11.86 -5.45 -6.46
CA TYR A 178 -11.76 -4.08 -5.95
C TYR A 178 -12.89 -3.79 -4.96
N VAL A 179 -12.51 -3.41 -3.75
CA VAL A 179 -13.36 -2.70 -2.80
C VAL A 179 -13.29 -1.20 -3.12
N PHE A 180 -12.06 -0.71 -3.36
CA PHE A 180 -11.78 0.65 -3.76
C PHE A 180 -10.66 0.68 -4.82
N TYR A 181 -10.72 1.63 -5.75
CA TYR A 181 -9.65 1.87 -6.73
C TYR A 181 -9.58 3.33 -7.16
N SER A 182 -8.47 4.02 -6.87
CA SER A 182 -8.32 5.45 -7.14
C SER A 182 -8.16 5.79 -8.63
N ALA A 183 -7.83 4.84 -9.50
CA ALA A 183 -7.68 5.14 -10.93
C ALA A 183 -9.00 5.54 -11.62
N PHE A 184 -10.16 5.28 -10.99
CA PHE A 184 -11.47 5.74 -11.45
C PHE A 184 -11.78 7.21 -11.11
N LEU A 185 -10.87 7.91 -10.44
CA LEU A 185 -10.98 9.36 -10.27
C LEU A 185 -10.91 10.06 -11.65
N PRO A 186 -11.55 11.24 -11.83
CA PRO A 186 -11.43 12.02 -13.06
C PRO A 186 -9.96 12.29 -13.40
N GLY A 187 -9.49 11.77 -14.54
CA GLY A 187 -8.09 11.90 -14.96
C GLY A 187 -7.09 11.05 -14.16
N SER A 188 -7.59 10.07 -13.39
CA SER A 188 -6.79 9.16 -12.55
C SER A 188 -5.89 9.88 -11.54
N GLN A 189 -6.31 11.07 -11.10
CA GLN A 189 -5.61 11.92 -10.13
C GLN A 189 -6.60 12.57 -9.16
N GLY A 190 -6.09 12.99 -8.00
CA GLY A 190 -6.83 13.76 -7.00
C GLY A 190 -6.88 13.10 -5.63
N VAL A 191 -7.58 13.78 -4.73
CA VAL A 191 -7.87 13.30 -3.38
C VAL A 191 -9.00 12.29 -3.45
N PHE A 192 -8.92 11.25 -2.62
CA PHE A 192 -9.99 10.31 -2.37
C PHE A 192 -10.26 10.17 -0.88
N ASP A 193 -11.50 9.83 -0.58
CA ASP A 193 -12.02 9.57 0.75
C ASP A 193 -13.16 8.57 0.59
N ALA A 194 -12.97 7.35 1.09
CA ALA A 194 -13.86 6.23 0.91
C ALA A 194 -13.98 5.44 2.21
N SER A 195 -15.21 5.11 2.59
CA SER A 195 -15.48 4.37 3.81
C SER A 195 -16.52 3.28 3.60
N GLY A 196 -16.62 2.37 4.56
CA GLY A 196 -17.67 1.35 4.63
C GLY A 196 -17.24 0.13 5.43
N VAL A 197 -17.93 -0.99 5.22
CA VAL A 197 -17.72 -2.20 6.03
C VAL A 197 -16.95 -3.27 5.26
N LEU A 198 -15.85 -3.76 5.84
CA LEU A 198 -15.16 -4.97 5.39
C LEU A 198 -15.82 -6.18 6.04
N SER A 199 -16.40 -7.06 5.23
CA SER A 199 -16.86 -8.37 5.71
C SER A 199 -15.67 -9.30 6.02
N PRO A 200 -15.87 -10.38 6.80
CA PRO A 200 -14.81 -11.36 7.03
C PRO A 200 -14.16 -11.87 5.75
N GLY A 201 -12.83 -11.93 5.69
CA GLY A 201 -12.08 -12.41 4.53
C GLY A 201 -10.63 -11.97 4.49
N GLU A 202 -9.98 -12.27 3.38
CA GLU A 202 -8.61 -11.86 3.09
C GLU A 202 -8.60 -10.60 2.23
N TYR A 203 -7.76 -9.65 2.58
CA TYR A 203 -7.67 -8.33 1.99
C TYR A 203 -6.23 -7.98 1.65
N ARG A 204 -6.08 -7.05 0.72
CA ARG A 204 -4.84 -6.31 0.53
C ARG A 204 -5.12 -4.87 0.23
N ILE A 205 -4.23 -4.01 0.71
CA ILE A 205 -4.13 -2.63 0.24
C ILE A 205 -2.80 -2.45 -0.47
N LEU A 206 -2.81 -1.73 -1.59
CA LEU A 206 -1.62 -1.47 -2.36
C LEU A 206 -1.57 -0.03 -2.87
N GLY A 207 -0.36 0.53 -2.89
CA GLY A 207 -0.01 1.73 -3.65
C GLY A 207 0.93 1.32 -4.79
N SER A 208 0.67 1.80 -6.00
CA SER A 208 1.46 1.45 -7.18
C SER A 208 1.69 2.67 -8.07
N ILE A 209 2.92 2.84 -8.55
CA ILE A 209 3.30 3.84 -9.55
C ILE A 209 3.99 3.14 -10.71
N GLY A 210 3.40 3.30 -11.91
CA GLY A 210 3.97 2.84 -13.17
C GLY A 210 4.16 4.01 -14.14
N GLN A 211 5.41 4.36 -14.46
CA GLN A 211 5.76 5.48 -15.35
C GLN A 211 6.98 5.18 -16.23
N ASN A 212 7.14 5.98 -17.28
CA ASN A 212 8.31 5.96 -18.15
C ASN A 212 8.61 7.36 -18.67
N THR A 213 9.84 7.63 -19.10
CA THR A 213 10.21 8.83 -19.85
C THR A 213 10.97 8.45 -21.11
N PHE A 214 10.86 9.27 -22.15
CA PHE A 214 11.61 9.13 -23.39
C PHE A 214 12.29 10.45 -23.76
N ALA A 215 13.44 10.33 -24.43
CA ALA A 215 14.18 11.46 -25.01
C ALA A 215 14.49 12.56 -23.98
N SER A 216 13.68 13.63 -23.93
CA SER A 216 13.90 14.81 -23.09
C SER A 216 12.67 15.11 -22.22
N GLU A 217 12.07 14.07 -21.66
CA GLU A 217 10.91 14.12 -20.77
C GLU A 217 11.32 14.02 -19.30
N SER A 218 10.51 14.62 -18.42
CA SER A 218 10.61 14.51 -16.97
C SER A 218 9.22 14.26 -16.43
N HIS A 219 9.03 13.10 -15.78
CA HIS A 219 7.76 12.72 -15.19
C HIS A 219 7.93 12.46 -13.70
N SER A 220 6.90 12.83 -12.95
CA SER A 220 6.81 12.60 -11.51
C SER A 220 5.44 12.04 -11.19
N ALA A 221 5.35 11.08 -10.28
CA ALA A 221 4.10 10.65 -9.68
C ALA A 221 4.27 10.32 -8.21
N SER A 222 3.15 10.38 -7.50
CA SER A 222 3.08 10.04 -6.09
C SER A 222 1.74 9.46 -5.72
N TYR A 223 1.73 8.60 -4.71
CA TYR A 223 0.53 8.28 -3.94
C TYR A 223 0.77 8.53 -2.46
N ASN A 224 -0.31 8.76 -1.73
CA ASN A 224 -0.37 8.55 -0.30
C ASN A 224 -1.74 7.99 0.06
N TYR A 225 -1.79 7.22 1.15
CA TYR A 225 -3.03 6.79 1.75
C TYR A 225 -2.91 6.57 3.25
N THR A 226 -4.04 6.67 3.92
CA THR A 226 -4.28 6.20 5.28
C THR A 226 -5.48 5.27 5.22
N LEU A 227 -5.27 3.99 5.54
CA LEU A 227 -6.32 3.04 5.81
C LEU A 227 -6.46 2.94 7.32
N THR A 228 -7.61 3.27 7.85
CA THR A 228 -7.97 3.05 9.25
C THR A 228 -9.03 1.97 9.32
N LEU A 229 -8.88 1.04 10.26
CA LEU A 229 -9.83 -0.03 10.56
C LEU A 229 -10.35 0.15 11.98
N THR A 230 -11.67 0.23 12.10
CA THR A 230 -12.37 0.48 13.34
C THR A 230 -13.33 -0.66 13.63
N THR A 231 -13.25 -1.18 14.86
CA THR A 231 -14.14 -2.22 15.34
C THR A 231 -15.18 -1.59 16.28
N GLU A 232 -16.44 -1.56 15.86
CA GLU A 232 -17.54 -1.13 16.72
C GLU A 232 -17.61 -1.97 18.00
N GLY A 233 -17.75 -1.31 19.13
CA GLY A 233 -17.77 -1.92 20.46
C GLY A 233 -16.38 -2.25 21.02
N ASP A 234 -15.29 -2.07 20.28
CA ASP A 234 -13.94 -2.19 20.84
C ASP A 234 -13.57 -0.91 21.58
N MET A 235 -13.83 -0.89 22.89
CA MET A 235 -13.71 0.28 23.77
C MET A 235 -12.40 0.31 24.54
N ASN A 236 -11.51 -0.65 24.28
CA ASN A 236 -10.14 -0.61 24.79
C ASN A 236 -9.09 -0.64 23.65
N CYS A 237 -9.55 -0.74 22.40
CA CYS A 237 -8.78 -0.79 21.16
C CYS A 237 -7.73 -1.91 21.13
N ASP A 238 -8.06 -3.07 21.69
CA ASP A 238 -7.21 -4.28 21.63
C ASP A 238 -7.49 -5.15 20.39
N GLY A 239 -8.49 -4.78 19.58
CA GLY A 239 -8.95 -5.46 18.38
C GLY A 239 -10.07 -6.46 18.62
N ARG A 240 -10.58 -6.56 19.85
CA ARG A 240 -11.64 -7.49 20.25
C ARG A 240 -12.84 -6.71 20.77
N VAL A 241 -14.01 -7.34 20.64
CA VAL A 241 -15.24 -6.88 21.26
C VAL A 241 -15.65 -7.96 22.25
N ASP A 242 -15.26 -7.79 23.50
CA ASP A 242 -15.51 -8.72 24.59
C ASP A 242 -15.79 -8.01 25.94
N GLY A 243 -15.90 -8.80 27.01
CA GLY A 243 -16.24 -8.27 28.33
C GLY A 243 -15.26 -7.21 28.87
N LEU A 244 -14.05 -7.11 28.31
CA LEU A 244 -13.05 -6.10 28.66
C LEU A 244 -13.44 -4.70 28.13
N ASP A 245 -14.28 -4.62 27.11
CA ASP A 245 -14.78 -3.35 26.55
C ASP A 245 -15.82 -2.68 27.43
N VAL A 246 -16.48 -3.44 28.31
CA VAL A 246 -17.52 -2.91 29.20
C VAL A 246 -17.01 -1.76 30.06
N GLN A 247 -15.77 -1.86 30.56
CA GLN A 247 -15.20 -0.80 31.39
C GLN A 247 -14.89 0.46 30.58
N GLY A 248 -14.37 0.31 29.35
CA GLY A 248 -14.17 1.41 28.42
C GLY A 248 -15.49 2.07 28.04
N PHE A 249 -16.50 1.28 27.67
CA PHE A 249 -17.83 1.74 27.31
C PHE A 249 -18.50 2.56 28.43
N VAL A 250 -18.50 2.03 29.65
CA VAL A 250 -19.05 2.72 30.82
C VAL A 250 -18.28 4.01 31.12
N LEU A 251 -16.96 4.01 30.96
CA LEU A 251 -16.16 5.21 31.16
C LEU A 251 -16.49 6.29 30.11
N ALA A 252 -16.59 5.92 28.83
CA ALA A 252 -17.00 6.83 27.75
C ALA A 252 -18.39 7.45 27.99
N LEU A 253 -19.35 6.66 28.49
CA LEU A 253 -20.70 7.14 28.84
C LEU A 253 -20.72 8.13 30.00
N LEU A 254 -19.86 7.94 31.00
CA LEU A 254 -19.87 8.73 32.23
C LEU A 254 -18.99 9.97 32.15
N ASP A 255 -17.82 9.84 31.52
CA ASP A 255 -16.80 10.89 31.42
C ASP A 255 -15.89 10.63 30.21
N GLY A 256 -16.27 11.19 29.05
CA GLY A 256 -15.49 11.07 27.82
C GLY A 256 -14.06 11.61 27.94
N ALA A 257 -13.82 12.66 28.75
CA ALA A 257 -12.47 13.18 28.94
C ALA A 257 -11.60 12.22 29.75
N ALA A 258 -12.18 11.51 30.73
CA ALA A 258 -11.48 10.45 31.44
C ALA A 258 -11.23 9.22 30.55
N TYR A 259 -12.15 8.92 29.63
CA TYR A 259 -11.95 7.88 28.61
C TYR A 259 -10.79 8.23 27.69
N ASP A 260 -10.77 9.42 27.09
CA ASP A 260 -9.69 9.88 26.20
C ASP A 260 -8.32 9.86 26.90
N ALA A 261 -8.29 10.13 28.22
CA ALA A 261 -7.06 10.03 29.01
C ALA A 261 -6.63 8.58 29.29
N ALA A 262 -7.58 7.66 29.43
CA ALA A 262 -7.31 6.24 29.70
C ALA A 262 -6.95 5.46 28.44
N TYR A 263 -7.56 5.81 27.30
CA TYR A 263 -7.41 5.17 26.00
C TYR A 263 -7.08 6.21 24.91
N PRO A 264 -5.89 6.86 24.97
CA PRO A 264 -5.55 8.01 24.13
C PRO A 264 -5.47 7.72 22.63
N GLU A 265 -5.38 6.44 22.25
CA GLU A 265 -5.36 6.00 20.86
C GLU A 265 -6.68 5.33 20.43
N CYS A 266 -7.70 5.37 21.30
CA CYS A 266 -9.00 4.75 21.05
C CYS A 266 -10.09 5.80 20.92
N SER A 267 -10.85 5.74 19.85
CA SER A 267 -11.99 6.63 19.67
C SER A 267 -13.11 6.20 20.62
N ALA A 268 -13.65 7.14 21.40
CA ALA A 268 -14.87 6.87 22.16
C ALA A 268 -16.04 6.50 21.23
N LEU A 269 -16.04 6.99 19.99
CA LEU A 269 -17.08 6.68 19.00
C LEU A 269 -17.12 5.21 18.58
N ASN A 270 -16.14 4.39 18.96
CA ASN A 270 -16.28 2.93 18.84
C ASN A 270 -17.52 2.43 19.62
N GLY A 271 -17.97 3.15 20.64
CA GLY A 271 -19.16 2.83 21.43
C GLY A 271 -20.46 3.44 20.90
N ASP A 272 -20.43 4.16 19.78
CA ASP A 272 -21.63 4.70 19.14
C ASP A 272 -22.23 3.61 18.24
N MET A 273 -23.08 2.78 18.85
CA MET A 273 -23.59 1.56 18.23
C MET A 273 -24.81 1.79 17.32
N ASN A 274 -25.17 3.06 17.10
CA ASN A 274 -26.27 3.45 16.22
C ASN A 274 -25.90 4.57 15.23
N ASP A 275 -24.61 4.90 15.11
CA ASP A 275 -24.03 5.88 14.19
C ASP A 275 -24.65 7.28 14.29
N ASN A 276 -25.03 7.74 15.49
CA ASN A 276 -25.62 9.08 15.65
C ASN A 276 -24.57 10.20 15.92
N GLY A 277 -23.29 9.83 16.01
CA GLY A 277 -22.16 10.69 16.34
C GLY A 277 -21.93 10.88 17.84
N SER A 278 -22.50 10.06 18.72
CA SER A 278 -22.40 10.20 20.18
C SER A 278 -22.68 8.90 20.93
N VAL A 279 -21.81 8.58 21.90
CA VAL A 279 -22.03 7.45 22.82
C VAL A 279 -23.00 7.86 23.94
N THR A 280 -24.14 7.22 23.98
CA THR A 280 -25.26 7.50 24.89
C THR A 280 -25.90 6.23 25.44
N LEU A 281 -26.89 6.39 26.32
CA LEU A 281 -27.63 5.24 26.86
C LEU A 281 -28.37 4.43 25.76
N ASP A 282 -28.61 5.03 24.60
CA ASP A 282 -29.28 4.38 23.47
C ASP A 282 -28.38 3.35 22.77
N ASP A 283 -27.06 3.39 23.02
CA ASP A 283 -26.07 2.46 22.46
C ASP A 283 -25.93 1.17 23.28
N ILE A 284 -26.34 1.19 24.56
CA ILE A 284 -26.24 0.06 25.48
C ILE A 284 -26.85 -1.23 24.91
N PRO A 285 -28.08 -1.24 24.35
CA PRO A 285 -28.69 -2.47 23.86
C PRO A 285 -27.88 -3.12 22.73
N ALA A 286 -27.36 -2.33 21.80
CA ALA A 286 -26.57 -2.81 20.68
C ALA A 286 -25.17 -3.25 21.13
N PHE A 287 -24.52 -2.49 22.02
CA PHE A 287 -23.26 -2.88 22.64
C PHE A 287 -23.36 -4.20 23.41
N VAL A 288 -24.40 -4.37 24.23
CA VAL A 288 -24.62 -5.66 24.92
C VAL A 288 -24.87 -6.79 23.93
N THR A 289 -25.48 -6.51 22.78
CA THR A 289 -25.70 -7.51 21.73
C THR A 289 -24.39 -7.96 21.09
N THR A 290 -23.39 -7.08 20.91
CA THR A 290 -22.08 -7.48 20.36
C THR A 290 -21.26 -8.34 21.32
N LEU A 291 -21.50 -8.22 22.63
CA LEU A 291 -20.84 -9.03 23.67
C LEU A 291 -21.43 -10.43 23.87
N LEU A 292 -22.62 -10.69 23.33
CA LEU A 292 -23.34 -11.94 23.53
C LEU A 292 -23.31 -12.77 22.24
N PRO A 293 -22.87 -14.04 22.29
CA PRO A 293 -22.76 -14.91 21.12
C PRO A 293 -24.11 -15.37 20.54
#